data_AF-A0A1G8LYQ2-F1
#
_entry.id   AF-A0A1G8LYQ2-F1
#
_cell.length_a   1.000
_cell.length_b   1.000
_cell.length_c   1.000
_cell.angle_alpha   90.00
_cell.angle_beta   90.00
_cell.angle_gamma   90.00
#
_symmetry.space_group_name_H-M   'P 1'
#
loop_
_entity.id
_entity.type
_entity.pdbx_description
1 polymer ?
#
loop_
_entity_poly.entity_id
_entity_poly.type
_entity_poly.pdbx_seq_one_letter_code
_entity_poly.pdbx_strand_id
1 'polypeptide(L)'
;MLKKILATLAMLFAAASFAAVDVNKGTAADLDGVKGIGPAMSKRILDARKTGEFKDWPDFMQRIKGVKEKKAEKLSAEGLTVNGQAFGGQASAPAAAKADKAAKPVKAAAVAADAKPAKP
;
A
#
# COMPACT_ATOMS: atom_id res chain seq x y z
N MET A 1 39.13 -16.95 1.46
CA MET A 1 38.41 -15.80 2.07
C MET A 1 37.36 -15.20 1.13
N LEU A 2 37.66 -15.01 -0.17
CA LEU A 2 36.73 -14.46 -1.18
C LEU A 2 35.42 -15.26 -1.35
N LYS A 3 35.49 -16.59 -1.21
CA LYS A 3 34.34 -17.52 -1.29
C LYS A 3 33.30 -17.28 -0.18
N LYS A 4 33.74 -16.79 0.99
CA LYS A 4 32.85 -16.44 2.11
C LYS A 4 32.18 -15.08 1.88
N ILE A 5 32.92 -14.12 1.29
CA ILE A 5 32.41 -12.78 0.94
C ILE A 5 31.36 -12.89 -0.18
N LEU A 6 31.60 -13.74 -1.18
CA LEU A 6 30.65 -13.97 -2.27
C LEU A 6 29.37 -14.66 -1.79
N ALA A 7 29.48 -15.61 -0.85
CA ALA A 7 28.33 -16.27 -0.24
C ALA A 7 27.47 -15.30 0.62
N THR A 8 28.10 -14.40 1.37
CA THR A 8 27.37 -13.36 2.13
C THR A 8 26.71 -12.31 1.23
N LEU A 9 27.32 -11.98 0.10
CA LEU A 9 26.75 -11.02 -0.86
C LEU A 9 25.56 -11.62 -1.63
N ALA A 10 25.61 -12.91 -1.98
CA ALA A 10 24.51 -13.63 -2.59
C ALA A 10 23.29 -13.76 -1.65
N MET A 11 23.52 -13.93 -0.35
CA MET A 11 22.43 -13.99 0.64
C MET A 11 21.76 -12.63 0.89
N LEU A 12 22.49 -11.52 0.70
CA LEU A 12 21.95 -10.17 0.82
C LEU A 12 21.05 -9.77 -0.37
N PHE A 13 21.28 -10.37 -1.55
CA PHE A 13 20.46 -10.12 -2.74
C PHE A 13 19.10 -10.85 -2.72
N ALA A 14 18.97 -11.92 -1.92
CA ALA A 14 17.71 -12.67 -1.76
C ALA A 14 16.67 -11.94 -0.88
N ALA A 15 17.06 -10.88 -0.15
CA ALA A 15 16.17 -10.13 0.74
C ALA A 15 15.41 -8.97 0.04
N ALA A 16 15.73 -8.68 -1.23
CA ALA A 16 15.18 -7.53 -1.95
C ALA A 16 13.97 -7.84 -2.85
N SER A 17 13.36 -9.03 -2.72
CA SER A 17 12.30 -9.50 -3.63
C SER A 17 10.89 -9.51 -3.01
N PHE A 18 10.60 -8.56 -2.12
CA PHE A 18 9.22 -8.17 -1.81
C PHE A 18 9.03 -6.71 -2.21
N ALA A 19 9.12 -6.46 -3.51
CA ALA A 19 8.65 -5.21 -4.07
C ALA A 19 7.11 -5.21 -3.97
N ALA A 20 6.55 -4.32 -3.17
CA ALA A 20 5.12 -4.08 -3.17
C ALA A 20 4.66 -3.82 -4.61
N VAL A 21 3.64 -4.55 -5.05
CA VAL A 21 3.10 -4.41 -6.41
C VAL A 21 2.18 -3.20 -6.41
N ASP A 22 2.56 -2.19 -7.17
CA ASP A 22 1.75 -0.98 -7.30
C ASP A 22 0.66 -1.15 -8.37
N VAL A 23 -0.58 -0.74 -8.09
CA VAL A 23 -1.71 -0.86 -9.04
C VAL A 23 -1.62 0.07 -10.23
N ASN A 24 -0.67 1.00 -10.30
CA ASN A 24 -0.36 1.86 -11.46
C ASN A 24 0.88 1.37 -12.23
N LYS A 25 1.82 0.69 -11.57
CA LYS A 25 3.07 0.20 -12.23
C LYS A 25 3.15 -1.30 -12.48
N GLY A 26 2.51 -2.15 -11.68
CA GLY A 26 2.58 -3.60 -11.80
C GLY A 26 2.05 -4.13 -13.13
N THR A 27 2.66 -5.17 -13.68
CA THR A 27 2.19 -5.83 -14.90
C THR A 27 1.04 -6.79 -14.63
N ALA A 28 0.45 -7.38 -15.67
CA ALA A 28 -0.59 -8.40 -15.51
C ALA A 28 -0.12 -9.56 -14.62
N ALA A 29 1.14 -9.98 -14.78
CA ALA A 29 1.75 -11.06 -14.03
C ALA A 29 2.02 -10.67 -12.58
N ASP A 30 2.52 -9.45 -12.33
CA ASP A 30 2.77 -8.97 -10.97
C ASP A 30 1.47 -8.85 -10.18
N LEU A 31 0.42 -8.33 -10.81
CA LEU A 31 -0.90 -8.21 -10.19
C LEU A 31 -1.51 -9.60 -9.93
N ASP A 32 -1.43 -10.53 -10.87
CA ASP A 32 -1.94 -11.90 -10.69
C ASP A 32 -1.17 -12.67 -9.60
N GLY A 33 0.12 -12.36 -9.42
CA GLY A 33 0.95 -12.92 -8.36
C GLY A 33 0.55 -12.47 -6.95
N VAL A 34 -0.19 -11.38 -6.79
CA VAL A 34 -0.70 -10.94 -5.48
C VAL A 34 -1.84 -11.85 -5.04
N LYS A 35 -1.69 -12.49 -3.90
CA LYS A 35 -2.68 -13.44 -3.39
C LYS A 35 -4.03 -12.77 -3.18
N GLY A 36 -5.04 -13.25 -3.91
CA GLY A 36 -6.40 -12.71 -3.87
C GLY A 36 -6.74 -11.74 -5.01
N ILE A 37 -5.74 -11.36 -5.81
CA ILE A 37 -5.93 -10.95 -7.20
C ILE A 37 -5.84 -12.21 -8.07
N GLY A 38 -6.67 -12.27 -9.09
CA GLY A 38 -6.61 -13.34 -10.09
C GLY A 38 -6.83 -12.74 -11.48
N PRO A 39 -6.89 -13.55 -12.53
CA PRO A 39 -6.78 -13.05 -13.92
C PRO A 39 -7.92 -12.09 -14.28
N ALA A 40 -9.11 -12.31 -13.73
CA ALA A 40 -10.25 -11.43 -13.89
C ALA A 40 -10.06 -10.06 -13.21
N MET A 41 -9.37 -10.02 -12.07
CA MET A 41 -9.08 -8.78 -11.35
C MET A 41 -7.92 -8.03 -12.01
N SER A 42 -6.82 -8.70 -12.32
CA SER A 42 -5.68 -8.11 -13.03
C SER A 42 -6.11 -7.45 -14.34
N LYS A 43 -6.98 -8.11 -15.12
CA LYS A 43 -7.54 -7.54 -16.34
C LYS A 43 -8.35 -6.26 -16.09
N ARG A 44 -9.20 -6.25 -15.05
CA ARG A 44 -9.97 -5.05 -14.66
C ARG A 44 -9.07 -3.89 -14.23
N ILE A 45 -7.99 -4.18 -13.50
CA ILE A 45 -7.02 -3.17 -13.08
C ILE A 45 -6.35 -2.54 -14.30
N LEU A 46 -5.94 -3.36 -15.27
CA LEU A 46 -5.36 -2.89 -16.52
C LEU A 46 -6.35 -2.09 -17.36
N ASP A 47 -7.61 -2.53 -17.46
CA ASP A 47 -8.65 -1.78 -18.18
C ASP A 47 -8.97 -0.43 -17.50
N ALA A 48 -8.99 -0.39 -16.17
CA ALA A 48 -9.14 0.85 -15.43
C ALA A 48 -7.94 1.79 -15.65
N ARG A 49 -6.68 1.30 -15.69
CA ARG A 49 -5.53 2.17 -16.02
C ARG A 49 -5.67 2.88 -17.36
N LYS A 50 -6.34 2.27 -18.35
CA LYS A 50 -6.57 2.92 -19.66
C LYS A 50 -7.39 4.20 -19.56
N THR A 51 -8.26 4.32 -18.56
CA THR A 51 -9.04 5.54 -18.29
C THR A 51 -8.31 6.56 -17.43
N GLY A 52 -7.15 6.19 -16.87
CA GLY A 52 -6.33 7.04 -15.99
C GLY A 52 -5.79 6.27 -14.81
N GLU A 53 -4.66 6.73 -14.27
CA GLU A 53 -4.02 6.17 -13.08
C GLU A 53 -4.94 6.26 -11.85
N PHE A 54 -4.84 5.27 -10.97
CA PHE A 54 -5.54 5.29 -9.69
C PHE A 54 -4.91 6.34 -8.78
N LYS A 55 -5.73 7.16 -8.13
CA LYS A 55 -5.25 8.16 -7.17
C LYS A 55 -5.01 7.55 -5.79
N ASP A 56 -6.03 6.86 -5.29
CA ASP A 56 -6.04 6.31 -3.94
C ASP A 56 -6.88 5.04 -3.91
N TRP A 57 -6.85 4.35 -2.78
CA TRP A 57 -7.65 3.15 -2.54
C TRP A 57 -9.16 3.34 -2.72
N PRO A 58 -9.79 4.45 -2.30
CA PRO A 58 -11.21 4.67 -2.57
C PRO A 58 -11.52 4.73 -4.08
N ASP A 59 -10.68 5.39 -4.88
CA ASP A 59 -10.81 5.43 -6.35
C ASP A 59 -10.65 4.03 -6.95
N PHE A 60 -9.64 3.29 -6.48
CA PHE A 60 -9.44 1.89 -6.86
C PHE A 60 -10.67 1.02 -6.59
N MET A 61 -11.27 1.12 -5.39
CA MET A 61 -12.46 0.34 -5.03
C MET A 61 -13.71 0.75 -5.81
N GLN A 62 -13.86 2.04 -6.12
CA GLN A 62 -14.98 2.53 -6.92
C GLN A 62 -14.91 2.01 -8.36
N ARG A 63 -13.70 1.95 -8.93
CA ARG A 63 -13.49 1.55 -10.33
C ARG A 63 -13.44 0.03 -10.50
N ILE A 64 -12.94 -0.69 -9.50
CA ILE A 64 -12.77 -2.15 -9.54
C ILE A 64 -13.89 -2.85 -8.76
N LYS A 65 -14.89 -3.33 -9.51
CA LYS A 65 -15.99 -4.13 -8.96
C LYS A 65 -15.47 -5.36 -8.19
N GLY A 66 -15.89 -5.49 -6.94
CA GLY A 66 -15.56 -6.63 -6.08
C GLY A 66 -14.41 -6.40 -5.11
N VAL A 67 -13.76 -5.23 -5.14
CA VAL A 67 -12.88 -4.77 -4.05
C VAL A 67 -13.70 -3.89 -3.11
N LYS A 68 -13.73 -4.27 -1.83
CA LYS A 68 -14.29 -3.50 -0.72
C LYS A 68 -13.24 -3.44 0.38
N GLU A 69 -13.49 -2.69 1.45
CA GLU A 69 -12.55 -2.48 2.57
C GLU A 69 -11.84 -3.77 3.02
N LYS A 70 -12.58 -4.80 3.44
CA LYS A 70 -11.98 -6.09 3.86
C LYS A 70 -11.07 -6.74 2.81
N LYS A 71 -11.38 -6.57 1.53
CA LYS A 71 -10.58 -7.15 0.45
C LYS A 71 -9.36 -6.26 0.15
N ALA A 72 -9.52 -4.95 0.20
CA ALA A 72 -8.42 -3.99 0.08
C ALA A 72 -7.40 -4.14 1.22
N GLU A 73 -7.86 -4.36 2.47
CA GLU A 73 -6.99 -4.67 3.62
C GLU A 73 -6.15 -5.92 3.34
N LYS A 74 -6.78 -7.01 2.91
CA LYS A 74 -6.07 -8.24 2.56
C LYS A 74 -5.09 -8.02 1.41
N LEU A 75 -5.54 -7.40 0.33
CA LEU A 75 -4.67 -7.13 -0.83
C LEU A 75 -3.46 -6.28 -0.45
N SER A 76 -3.66 -5.29 0.41
CA SER A 76 -2.57 -4.47 0.91
C SER A 76 -1.63 -5.21 1.84
N ALA A 77 -2.14 -6.14 2.65
CA ALA A 77 -1.32 -7.02 3.49
C ALA A 77 -0.50 -8.00 2.64
N GLU A 78 -1.02 -8.41 1.49
CA GLU A 78 -0.32 -9.25 0.50
C GLU A 78 0.63 -8.43 -0.40
N GLY A 79 0.79 -7.14 -0.13
CA GLY A 79 1.78 -6.27 -0.80
C GLY A 79 1.25 -5.46 -1.98
N LEU A 80 -0.07 -5.38 -2.19
CA LEU A 80 -0.64 -4.45 -3.16
C LEU A 80 -0.58 -3.01 -2.62
N THR A 81 -0.17 -2.05 -3.44
CA THR A 81 -0.18 -0.63 -3.07
C THR A 81 -0.79 0.23 -4.17
N VAL A 82 -1.27 1.42 -3.81
CA VAL A 82 -1.78 2.43 -4.74
C VAL A 82 -0.93 3.69 -4.59
N ASN A 83 -0.13 4.02 -5.61
CA ASN A 83 0.89 5.07 -5.54
C ASN A 83 1.87 4.88 -4.36
N GLY A 84 2.26 3.64 -4.11
CA GLY A 84 3.09 3.27 -2.95
C GLY A 84 2.37 3.33 -1.60
N GLN A 85 1.08 3.65 -1.58
CA GLN A 85 0.29 3.71 -0.35
C GLN A 85 -0.43 2.37 -0.10
N ALA A 86 -0.23 1.82 1.09
CA ALA A 86 -0.97 0.66 1.59
C ALA A 86 -2.37 1.06 2.09
N PHE A 87 -3.33 0.13 2.02
CA PHE A 87 -4.69 0.37 2.52
C PHE A 87 -4.69 0.48 4.04
N GLY A 88 -5.31 1.53 4.58
CA GLY A 88 -5.42 1.72 6.03
C GLY A 88 -4.13 2.24 6.71
N GLY A 89 -3.16 2.75 5.96
CA GLY A 89 -1.94 3.38 6.50
C GLY A 89 -0.93 2.41 7.13
N GLN A 90 -1.24 1.12 7.14
CA GLN A 90 -0.31 0.07 7.52
C GLN A 90 0.32 -0.46 6.23
N ALA A 91 1.42 0.16 5.82
CA ALA A 91 2.45 -0.57 5.10
C ALA A 91 2.74 -1.79 5.98
N SER A 92 2.27 -2.96 5.55
CA SER A 92 2.67 -4.22 6.18
C SER A 92 4.16 -4.34 5.88
N ALA A 93 4.96 -3.78 6.78
CA ALA A 93 6.36 -4.12 6.89
C ALA A 93 6.42 -5.64 6.93
N PRO A 94 7.30 -6.28 6.15
CA PRO A 94 7.46 -7.72 6.22
C PRO A 94 7.71 -8.06 7.68
N ALA A 95 7.00 -9.06 8.20
CA ALA A 95 7.07 -9.48 9.58
C ALA A 95 8.52 -9.80 9.97
N ALA A 96 9.21 -8.79 10.50
CA ALA A 96 10.51 -8.89 11.14
C ALA A 96 10.52 -7.89 12.29
N ALA A 97 10.54 -8.45 13.49
CA ALA A 97 10.76 -7.82 14.79
C ALA A 97 9.59 -7.03 15.42
N LYS A 98 9.16 -7.54 16.56
CA LYS A 98 8.54 -6.79 17.66
C LYS A 98 9.47 -5.63 18.08
N ALA A 99 8.85 -4.61 18.70
CA ALA A 99 9.38 -3.31 19.17
C ALA A 99 9.17 -2.21 18.13
N ASP A 100 8.36 -1.16 18.33
CA ASP A 100 7.96 -0.51 19.56
C ASP A 100 6.65 0.26 19.39
N LYS A 101 6.05 0.59 20.53
CA LYS A 101 4.80 1.33 20.66
C LYS A 101 4.98 2.82 20.31
N ALA A 102 3.86 3.43 19.90
CA ALA A 102 3.61 4.87 19.65
C ALA A 102 3.95 5.32 18.21
N ALA A 103 3.05 5.97 17.46
CA ALA A 103 2.14 7.02 17.89
C ALA A 103 0.80 6.98 17.15
N LYS A 104 -0.27 7.23 17.92
CA LYS A 104 -1.61 7.56 17.43
C LYS A 104 -1.56 8.90 16.67
N PRO A 105 -2.17 9.05 15.47
CA PRO A 105 -2.51 10.37 14.98
C PRO A 105 -3.81 10.79 15.65
N VAL A 106 -3.72 11.65 16.67
CA VAL A 106 -4.89 12.34 17.21
C VAL A 106 -5.34 13.38 16.18
N LYS A 107 -6.45 13.03 15.54
CA LYS A 107 -7.48 13.94 15.02
C LYS A 107 -7.61 15.18 15.91
N ALA A 108 -7.32 16.35 15.35
CA ALA A 108 -7.77 17.63 15.88
C ALA A 108 -8.25 18.50 14.73
N ALA A 109 -9.51 18.29 14.35
CA ALA A 109 -10.33 19.28 13.68
C ALA A 109 -11.32 19.82 14.72
N ALA A 110 -11.17 21.10 15.10
CA ALA A 110 -12.18 21.95 15.71
C ALA A 110 -11.69 23.41 15.52
N VAL A 111 -12.06 24.06 14.43
CA VAL A 111 -13.22 24.95 14.24
C VAL A 111 -12.98 26.35 14.82
N ALA A 112 -13.22 27.33 13.96
CA ALA A 112 -13.05 28.77 14.10
C ALA A 112 -14.07 29.46 15.02
N ALA A 113 -13.86 30.78 15.19
CA ALA A 113 -14.69 31.79 15.89
C ALA A 113 -14.56 31.75 17.43
N ASP A 114 -14.24 32.82 18.15
CA ASP A 114 -14.70 34.20 18.04
C ASP A 114 -13.66 35.14 18.69
N ALA A 115 -13.29 36.25 18.05
CA ALA A 115 -12.40 37.26 18.63
C ALA A 115 -12.99 38.65 18.46
N LYS A 116 -13.06 39.36 19.60
CA LYS A 116 -13.07 40.84 19.82
C LYS A 116 -14.41 41.42 20.35
N PRO A 117 -14.41 42.45 21.22
CA PRO A 117 -13.56 42.72 22.40
C PRO A 117 -14.39 43.11 23.67
N ALA A 118 -13.78 43.06 24.85
CA ALA A 118 -14.22 43.86 26.00
C ALA A 118 -13.15 44.91 26.33
N LYS A 119 -13.55 46.17 26.30
CA LYS A 119 -12.78 47.37 26.69
C LYS A 119 -13.05 47.64 28.18
N PRO A 120 -12.10 48.21 28.95
CA PRO A 120 -12.41 48.80 30.25
C PRO A 120 -13.24 50.09 30.11
#